data_AF-A0A329ZGA8-F1
#
_entry.id   AF-A0A329ZGA8-F1
#
_cell.length_a   1.000
_cell.length_b   1.000
_cell.length_c   1.000
_cell.angle_alpha   90.00
_cell.angle_beta   90.00
_cell.angle_gamma   90.00
#
_symmetry.space_group_name_H-M   'P 1'
#
loop_
_entity.id
_entity.type
_entity.pdbx_description
1 polymer ?
#
loop_
_entity_poly.entity_id
_entity_poly.type
_entity_poly.pdbx_seq_one_letter_code
_entity_poly.pdbx_strand_id
1 'polypeptide(L)'
;MRFVLVFLLFSIALFATPINKCVSVDEFSQSQKEIIAYAYNYGKQYDLGFTLAAIAWHESCAGEYRMNFADPSAGIYHALIPGVIRRYKMLKDTGFNRNVIGELLVRDDEFASKVAIDELMYWDKVRDGNWKNIVKSYNKGFSWEKSPRMNELAENYYRSIKEKKDILESYIPKYLSNIKLKKREPMLSSFSNTSNIKLKKQENDVIEKIRRIEVATLKSDDTSAIKQAKKDKKAIISIYNKNDEETITHEKTITLQPFYTNK
;
A
#
# COMPACT_ATOMS: atom_id res chain seq x y z
N MET A 1 -33.86 20.99 -48.00
CA MET A 1 -33.66 21.34 -46.56
C MET A 1 -33.49 20.13 -45.62
N ARG A 2 -33.10 18.93 -46.10
CA ARG A 2 -32.87 17.73 -45.25
C ARG A 2 -31.39 17.33 -45.11
N PHE A 3 -30.50 17.89 -45.92
CA PHE A 3 -29.07 17.56 -45.93
C PHE A 3 -28.17 18.54 -45.16
N VAL A 4 -28.70 19.70 -44.72
CA VAL A 4 -27.93 20.68 -43.91
C VAL A 4 -27.87 20.27 -42.44
N LEU A 5 -28.82 19.46 -41.97
CA LEU A 5 -28.90 18.99 -40.58
C LEU A 5 -27.91 17.86 -40.23
N VAL A 6 -27.34 17.17 -41.23
CA VAL A 6 -26.37 16.09 -40.99
C VAL A 6 -24.94 16.61 -40.79
N PHE A 7 -24.63 17.79 -41.32
CA PHE A 7 -23.30 18.40 -41.16
C PHE A 7 -23.11 19.08 -39.78
N LEU A 8 -24.20 19.40 -39.07
CA LEU A 8 -24.16 20.04 -37.75
C LEU A 8 -23.94 19.06 -36.59
N LEU A 9 -24.11 17.75 -36.84
CA LEU A 9 -23.92 16.70 -35.82
C LEU A 9 -22.48 16.18 -35.72
N PHE A 10 -21.57 16.62 -36.58
CA PHE A 10 -20.17 16.17 -36.59
C PHE A 10 -19.19 17.15 -35.91
N SER A 11 -19.68 18.31 -35.43
CA SER A 11 -18.83 19.37 -34.87
C SER A 11 -18.65 19.31 -33.35
N ILE A 12 -19.19 18.30 -32.66
CA ILE A 12 -19.00 18.09 -31.21
C ILE A 12 -18.05 16.92 -30.96
N ALA A 13 -16.93 16.87 -31.68
CA ALA A 13 -15.75 16.19 -31.17
C ALA A 13 -15.07 17.15 -30.19
N LEU A 14 -15.66 17.30 -28.99
CA LEU A 14 -14.98 17.92 -27.87
C LEU A 14 -13.68 17.16 -27.68
N PHE A 15 -12.56 17.85 -27.85
CA PHE A 15 -11.24 17.38 -27.49
C PHE A 15 -11.23 17.15 -25.97
N ALA A 16 -11.67 15.97 -25.53
CA ALA A 16 -11.48 15.52 -24.17
C ALA A 16 -9.98 15.28 -23.99
N THR A 17 -9.27 16.30 -23.50
CA THR A 17 -7.91 16.11 -23.04
C THR A 17 -7.96 15.13 -21.86
N PRO A 18 -7.10 14.11 -21.82
CA PRO A 18 -7.05 13.21 -20.69
C PRO A 18 -6.71 14.03 -19.44
N ILE A 19 -7.63 14.08 -18.48
CA ILE A 19 -7.43 14.79 -17.21
C ILE A 19 -6.34 14.03 -16.45
N ASN A 20 -5.16 14.64 -16.31
CA ASN A 20 -4.12 14.13 -15.42
C ASN A 20 -4.59 14.30 -13.98
N LYS A 21 -4.79 13.19 -13.27
CA LYS A 21 -5.26 13.22 -11.88
C LYS A 21 -4.15 13.41 -10.85
N CYS A 22 -2.90 13.44 -11.28
CA CYS A 22 -1.74 13.78 -10.46
C CYS A 22 -1.66 15.30 -10.32
N VAL A 23 -2.60 15.84 -9.56
CA VAL A 23 -2.80 17.29 -9.40
C VAL A 23 -2.07 17.82 -8.16
N SER A 24 -2.09 19.15 -8.01
CA SER A 24 -1.59 19.85 -6.83
C SER A 24 -2.53 19.67 -5.62
N VAL A 25 -2.03 19.94 -4.40
CA VAL A 25 -2.84 19.79 -3.17
C VAL A 25 -4.09 20.67 -3.12
N ASP A 26 -4.08 21.79 -3.84
CA ASP A 26 -5.20 22.73 -3.94
C ASP A 26 -6.36 22.16 -4.78
N GLU A 27 -6.05 21.22 -5.66
CA GLU A 27 -6.99 20.59 -6.60
C GLU A 27 -7.38 19.16 -6.20
N PHE A 28 -6.88 18.67 -5.05
CA PHE A 28 -7.19 17.33 -4.59
C PHE A 28 -8.70 17.11 -4.48
N SER A 29 -9.15 16.02 -5.10
CA SER A 29 -10.49 15.48 -4.91
C SER A 29 -10.70 15.06 -3.46
N GLN A 30 -11.96 14.88 -3.06
CA GLN A 30 -12.27 14.38 -1.72
C GLN A 30 -11.64 13.00 -1.46
N SER A 31 -11.59 12.15 -2.49
CA SER A 31 -10.95 10.83 -2.42
C SER A 31 -9.44 10.94 -2.17
N GLN A 32 -8.77 11.84 -2.89
CA GLN A 32 -7.33 12.08 -2.72
C GLN A 32 -7.02 12.63 -1.32
N LYS A 33 -7.84 13.57 -0.81
CA LYS A 33 -7.72 14.07 0.56
C LYS A 33 -7.87 12.95 1.59
N GLU A 34 -8.84 12.06 1.41
CA GLU A 34 -9.05 10.88 2.26
C GLU A 34 -7.85 9.92 2.23
N ILE A 35 -7.24 9.71 1.06
CA ILE A 35 -6.05 8.84 0.91
C ILE A 35 -4.82 9.46 1.57
N ILE A 36 -4.58 10.75 1.36
CA ILE A 36 -3.45 11.47 1.99
C ILE A 36 -3.58 11.47 3.51
N ALA A 37 -4.77 11.79 4.02
CA ALA A 37 -5.03 11.75 5.45
C ALA A 37 -4.91 10.34 6.03
N TYR A 38 -5.39 9.33 5.30
CA TYR A 38 -5.25 7.94 5.70
C TYR A 38 -3.78 7.51 5.77
N ALA A 39 -3.01 7.72 4.71
CA ALA A 39 -1.59 7.38 4.65
C ALA A 39 -0.79 8.11 5.73
N TYR A 40 -1.07 9.40 5.94
CA TYR A 40 -0.49 10.17 7.03
C TYR A 40 -0.75 9.52 8.38
N ASN A 41 -2.02 9.30 8.74
CA ASN A 41 -2.38 8.74 10.04
C ASN A 41 -1.85 7.32 10.24
N TYR A 42 -1.84 6.48 9.20
CA TYR A 42 -1.30 5.12 9.28
C TYR A 42 0.20 5.13 9.62
N GLY A 43 0.96 6.04 8.98
CA GLY A 43 2.40 6.16 9.16
C GLY A 43 2.85 6.87 10.44
N LYS A 44 1.97 7.63 11.12
CA LYS A 44 2.35 8.43 12.31
C LYS A 44 2.99 7.61 13.43
N GLN A 45 2.48 6.41 13.71
CA GLN A 45 3.00 5.55 14.77
C GLN A 45 4.43 5.03 14.51
N TYR A 46 4.92 5.18 13.27
CA TYR A 46 6.26 4.79 12.84
C TYR A 46 7.16 6.00 12.55
N ASP A 47 6.72 7.22 12.88
CA ASP A 47 7.37 8.48 12.47
C ASP A 47 7.49 8.64 10.93
N LEU A 48 6.60 7.97 10.19
CA LEU A 48 6.58 7.96 8.73
C LEU A 48 5.34 8.64 8.15
N GLY A 49 4.56 9.37 8.95
CA GLY A 49 3.27 9.93 8.51
C GLY A 49 3.38 10.77 7.23
N PHE A 50 4.18 11.84 7.24
CA PHE A 50 4.35 12.67 6.05
C PHE A 50 5.08 11.94 4.91
N THR A 51 6.03 11.07 5.23
CA THR A 51 6.74 10.24 4.23
C THR A 51 5.76 9.32 3.49
N LEU A 52 4.91 8.60 4.21
CA LEU A 52 3.95 7.66 3.65
C LEU A 52 2.88 8.38 2.82
N ALA A 53 2.41 9.54 3.29
CA ALA A 53 1.51 10.39 2.52
C ALA A 53 2.16 10.95 1.23
N ALA A 54 3.42 11.35 1.28
CA ALA A 54 4.17 11.81 0.10
C ALA A 54 4.38 10.69 -0.93
N ILE A 55 4.66 9.46 -0.47
CA ILE A 55 4.75 8.27 -1.34
C ILE A 55 3.39 7.97 -1.96
N ALA A 56 2.29 7.98 -1.19
CA ALA A 56 0.94 7.80 -1.73
C ALA A 56 0.61 8.80 -2.83
N TRP A 57 0.97 10.08 -2.62
CA TRP A 57 0.81 11.11 -3.64
C TRP A 57 1.67 10.82 -4.87
N HIS A 58 2.94 10.47 -4.69
CA HIS A 58 3.86 10.29 -5.80
C HIS A 58 3.58 9.05 -6.64
N GLU A 59 3.30 7.92 -5.99
CA GLU A 59 3.18 6.62 -6.65
C GLU A 59 1.80 6.45 -7.33
N SER A 60 0.72 6.75 -6.62
CA SER A 60 -0.65 6.49 -7.10
C SER A 60 -1.47 7.75 -7.34
N CYS A 61 -0.86 8.93 -7.30
CA CYS A 61 -1.56 10.21 -7.39
C CYS A 61 -2.65 10.33 -6.33
N ALA A 62 -2.27 9.96 -5.10
CA ALA A 62 -3.15 9.87 -3.94
C ALA A 62 -4.31 8.88 -4.14
N GLY A 63 -4.01 7.71 -4.72
CA GLY A 63 -4.92 6.59 -4.87
C GLY A 63 -5.78 6.57 -6.14
N GLU A 64 -5.57 7.51 -7.07
CA GLU A 64 -6.27 7.56 -8.36
C GLU A 64 -5.76 6.50 -9.34
N TYR A 65 -4.47 6.18 -9.30
CA TYR A 65 -3.83 5.18 -10.16
C TYR A 65 -3.15 4.10 -9.30
N ARG A 66 -3.90 3.06 -8.95
CA ARG A 66 -3.44 1.98 -8.06
C ARG A 66 -2.77 0.81 -8.79
N MET A 67 -2.70 0.86 -10.11
CA MET A 67 -2.09 -0.17 -10.94
C MET A 67 -1.01 0.46 -11.80
N ASN A 68 0.16 -0.16 -11.83
CA ASN A 68 1.21 0.20 -12.76
C ASN A 68 1.27 -0.86 -13.87
N PHE A 69 1.22 -0.41 -15.13
CA PHE A 69 1.35 -1.29 -16.29
C PHE A 69 2.78 -1.31 -16.86
N ALA A 70 3.64 -0.38 -16.44
CA ALA A 70 5.04 -0.34 -16.85
C ALA A 70 5.92 -1.31 -16.05
N ASP A 71 5.60 -1.52 -14.77
CA ASP A 71 6.23 -2.53 -13.92
C ASP A 71 5.17 -3.23 -13.03
N PRO A 72 5.43 -4.44 -12.51
CA PRO A 72 4.42 -5.21 -11.78
C PRO A 72 4.26 -4.71 -10.34
N SER A 73 3.83 -3.46 -10.18
CA SER A 73 3.60 -2.78 -8.90
C SER A 73 2.13 -2.33 -8.75
N ALA A 74 1.64 -2.29 -7.52
CA ALA A 74 0.21 -2.05 -7.25
C ALA A 74 -0.06 -1.40 -5.88
N GLY A 75 -1.27 -0.89 -5.72
CA GLY A 75 -1.80 -0.26 -4.51
C GLY A 75 -1.49 1.24 -4.41
N ILE A 76 -1.78 1.84 -3.26
CA ILE A 76 -1.56 3.28 -3.02
C ILE A 76 -0.06 3.65 -3.09
N TYR A 77 0.83 2.72 -2.73
CA TYR A 77 2.27 2.95 -2.61
C TYR A 77 3.10 2.21 -3.67
N HIS A 78 2.43 1.63 -4.68
CA HIS A 78 3.05 0.86 -5.77
C HIS A 78 4.08 -0.16 -5.27
N ALA A 79 3.64 -1.06 -4.38
CA ALA A 79 4.51 -2.12 -3.90
C ALA A 79 4.82 -3.11 -5.04
N LEU A 80 6.10 -3.40 -5.27
CA LEU A 80 6.53 -4.35 -6.28
C LEU A 80 6.04 -5.76 -5.94
N ILE A 81 5.08 -6.29 -6.71
CA ILE A 81 4.36 -7.53 -6.42
C ILE A 81 5.31 -8.73 -6.22
N PRO A 82 6.33 -8.96 -7.08
CA PRO A 82 7.33 -10.01 -6.82
C PRO A 82 8.08 -9.84 -5.49
N GLY A 83 8.33 -8.59 -5.08
CA GLY A 83 8.96 -8.27 -3.80
C GLY A 83 8.07 -8.67 -2.62
N VAL A 84 6.79 -8.33 -2.71
CA VAL A 84 5.78 -8.72 -1.73
C VAL A 84 5.71 -10.25 -1.62
N ILE A 85 5.56 -10.96 -2.74
CA ILE A 85 5.51 -12.44 -2.74
C ILE A 85 6.74 -13.07 -2.06
N ARG A 86 7.94 -12.56 -2.33
CA ARG A 86 9.18 -13.10 -1.72
C ARG A 86 9.22 -12.98 -0.19
N ARG A 87 8.49 -12.03 0.41
CA ARG A 87 8.36 -11.92 1.88
C ARG A 87 7.50 -13.05 2.45
N TYR A 88 6.59 -13.60 1.67
CA TYR A 88 5.72 -14.70 2.05
C TYR A 88 6.30 -16.03 1.55
N LYS A 89 7.24 -16.62 2.30
CA LYS A 89 8.01 -17.83 1.91
C LYS A 89 7.16 -19.04 1.48
N MET A 90 5.88 -19.09 1.83
CA MET A 90 4.94 -20.13 1.43
C MET A 90 4.28 -19.90 0.07
N LEU A 91 4.45 -18.72 -0.52
CA LEU A 91 3.97 -18.35 -1.84
C LEU A 91 5.08 -18.52 -2.87
N LYS A 92 4.76 -19.17 -3.98
CA LYS A 92 5.62 -19.21 -5.17
C LYS A 92 5.31 -17.99 -6.04
N ASP A 93 6.33 -17.44 -6.70
CA ASP A 93 6.13 -16.35 -7.66
C ASP A 93 5.54 -16.93 -8.97
N THR A 94 4.21 -16.91 -9.06
CA THR A 94 3.42 -17.40 -10.21
C THR A 94 2.49 -16.29 -10.69
N GLY A 95 2.06 -16.34 -11.97
CA GLY A 95 1.10 -15.37 -12.50
C GLY A 95 -0.19 -15.27 -11.69
N PHE A 96 -0.70 -16.40 -11.20
CA PHE A 96 -1.86 -16.44 -10.31
C PHE A 96 -1.61 -15.69 -8.99
N ASN A 97 -0.51 -15.99 -8.29
CA ASN A 97 -0.19 -15.33 -7.03
C ASN A 97 0.09 -13.84 -7.22
N ARG A 98 0.67 -13.44 -8.36
CA ARG A 98 0.84 -12.02 -8.71
C ARG A 98 -0.50 -11.31 -8.86
N ASN A 99 -1.49 -11.94 -9.50
CA ASN A 99 -2.83 -11.37 -9.61
C ASN A 99 -3.51 -11.22 -8.25
N VAL A 100 -3.46 -12.26 -7.39
CA VAL A 100 -4.05 -12.21 -6.04
C VAL A 100 -3.40 -11.12 -5.19
N ILE A 101 -2.07 -11.05 -5.15
CA ILE A 101 -1.35 -10.02 -4.39
C ILE A 101 -1.60 -8.63 -4.97
N GLY A 102 -1.60 -8.48 -6.30
CA GLY A 102 -1.94 -7.22 -6.95
C GLY A 102 -3.34 -6.74 -6.58
N GLU A 103 -4.32 -7.62 -6.61
CA GLU A 103 -5.69 -7.29 -6.19
C GLU A 103 -5.77 -6.90 -4.71
N LEU A 104 -5.10 -7.63 -3.82
CA LEU A 104 -5.03 -7.28 -2.40
C LEU A 104 -4.40 -5.89 -2.19
N LEU A 105 -3.29 -5.59 -2.86
CA LEU A 105 -2.66 -4.26 -2.79
C LEU A 105 -3.57 -3.14 -3.30
N VAL A 106 -4.37 -3.41 -4.34
CA VAL A 106 -5.30 -2.42 -4.91
C VAL A 106 -6.50 -2.18 -4.03
N ARG A 107 -7.04 -3.21 -3.38
CA ARG A 107 -8.34 -3.16 -2.72
C ARG A 107 -8.26 -2.99 -1.21
N ASP A 108 -7.17 -3.46 -0.60
CA ASP A 108 -6.94 -3.42 0.83
C ASP A 108 -5.85 -2.40 1.17
N ASP A 109 -6.30 -1.18 1.50
CA ASP A 109 -5.41 -0.06 1.82
C ASP A 109 -4.56 -0.32 3.07
N GLU A 110 -5.07 -1.11 4.02
CA GLU A 110 -4.35 -1.50 5.22
C GLU A 110 -3.22 -2.47 4.88
N PHE A 111 -3.52 -3.49 4.08
CA PHE A 111 -2.51 -4.41 3.57
C PHE A 111 -1.43 -3.66 2.78
N ALA A 112 -1.81 -2.77 1.87
CA ALA A 112 -0.87 -1.96 1.10
C ALA A 112 0.01 -1.06 2.00
N SER A 113 -0.58 -0.44 3.03
CA SER A 113 0.15 0.43 3.96
C SER A 113 1.14 -0.35 4.82
N LYS A 114 0.73 -1.53 5.30
CA LYS A 114 1.61 -2.44 6.03
C LYS A 114 2.80 -2.88 5.20
N VAL A 115 2.55 -3.28 3.95
CA VAL A 115 3.61 -3.67 3.00
C VAL A 115 4.60 -2.51 2.77
N ALA A 116 4.12 -1.27 2.65
CA ALA A 116 4.97 -0.10 2.48
C ALA A 116 5.76 0.24 3.74
N ILE A 117 5.14 0.19 4.93
CA ILE A 117 5.81 0.38 6.22
C ILE A 117 6.90 -0.67 6.44
N ASP A 118 6.61 -1.95 6.20
CA ASP A 118 7.60 -3.03 6.35
C ASP A 118 8.82 -2.81 5.44
N GLU A 119 8.61 -2.32 4.22
CA GLU A 119 9.69 -1.96 3.29
C GLU A 119 10.50 -0.77 3.80
N LEU A 120 9.84 0.31 4.22
CA LEU A 120 10.50 1.50 4.75
C LEU A 120 11.28 1.21 6.03
N MET A 121 10.73 0.42 6.94
CA MET A 121 11.40 0.00 8.18
C MET A 121 12.58 -0.94 7.91
N TYR A 122 12.48 -1.81 6.89
CA TYR A 122 13.62 -2.59 6.44
C TYR A 122 14.76 -1.68 5.96
N TRP A 123 14.45 -0.69 5.12
CA TRP A 123 15.44 0.25 4.64
C TRP A 123 15.97 1.18 5.74
N ASP A 124 15.15 1.56 6.71
CA ASP A 124 15.57 2.32 7.88
C ASP A 124 16.71 1.62 8.61
N LYS A 125 16.55 0.33 8.87
CA LYS A 125 17.59 -0.52 9.46
C LYS A 125 18.82 -0.67 8.57
N VAL A 126 18.64 -0.84 7.26
CA VAL A 126 19.76 -1.02 6.31
C VAL A 126 20.54 0.28 6.06
N ARG A 127 19.90 1.44 6.27
CA ARG A 127 20.43 2.77 5.97
C ARG A 127 20.75 3.59 7.21
N ASP A 128 20.72 2.97 8.39
CA ASP A 128 21.02 3.59 9.68
C ASP A 128 20.25 4.90 9.89
N GLY A 129 18.95 4.90 9.60
CA GLY A 129 18.09 6.09 9.76
C GLY A 129 18.31 7.20 8.73
N ASN A 130 19.18 7.02 7.74
CA ASN A 130 19.41 8.03 6.70
C ASN A 130 18.18 8.14 5.76
N TRP A 131 17.25 9.05 6.09
CA TRP A 131 15.98 9.22 5.38
C TRP A 131 16.10 9.33 3.86
N LYS A 132 17.10 10.07 3.36
CA LYS A 132 17.37 10.18 1.93
C LYS A 132 17.65 8.80 1.31
N ASN A 133 18.54 8.03 1.92
CA ASN A 133 18.89 6.69 1.42
C ASN A 133 17.74 5.69 1.61
N ILE A 134 16.94 5.83 2.66
CA ILE A 134 15.71 5.04 2.86
C ILE A 134 14.76 5.24 1.67
N VAL A 135 14.43 6.49 1.34
CA VAL A 135 13.53 6.84 0.24
C VAL A 135 14.10 6.38 -1.12
N LYS A 136 15.39 6.57 -1.35
CA LYS A 136 16.07 6.07 -2.56
C LYS A 136 15.97 4.55 -2.69
N SER A 137 16.13 3.83 -1.58
CA SER A 137 16.06 2.38 -1.57
C SER A 137 14.64 1.83 -1.58
N TYR A 138 13.65 2.56 -1.10
CA TYR A 138 12.25 2.21 -1.34
C TYR A 138 11.96 2.07 -2.84
N ASN A 139 12.45 3.01 -3.66
CA ASN A 139 12.23 2.99 -5.11
C ASN A 139 13.17 2.02 -5.87
N LYS A 140 14.46 1.98 -5.52
CA LYS A 140 15.48 1.26 -6.31
C LYS A 140 16.19 0.13 -5.58
N GLY A 141 15.84 -0.16 -4.34
CA GLY A 141 16.56 -1.12 -3.50
C GLY A 141 18.05 -0.79 -3.39
N PHE A 142 18.91 -1.80 -3.55
CA PHE A 142 20.36 -1.64 -3.66
C PHE A 142 20.84 -1.21 -5.06
N SER A 143 19.96 -1.18 -6.06
CA SER A 143 20.38 -0.97 -7.45
C SER A 143 20.88 0.45 -7.72
N TRP A 144 20.46 1.44 -6.93
CA TRP A 144 20.90 2.83 -7.10
C TRP A 144 22.40 3.03 -6.82
N GLU A 145 23.03 2.15 -6.05
CA GLU A 145 24.46 2.19 -5.76
C GLU A 145 25.32 1.63 -6.90
N LYS A 146 24.70 0.91 -7.85
CA LYS A 146 25.44 0.16 -8.87
C LYS A 146 26.00 1.02 -10.00
N SER A 147 25.45 2.21 -10.24
CA SER A 147 25.95 3.14 -11.25
C SER A 147 25.49 4.58 -11.02
N PRO A 148 26.21 5.59 -11.56
CA PRO A 148 25.80 6.99 -11.50
C PRO A 148 24.39 7.23 -12.05
N ARG A 149 24.02 6.57 -13.16
CA ARG A 149 22.69 6.67 -13.76
C ARG A 149 21.58 6.15 -12.83
N MET A 150 21.80 5.02 -12.17
CA MET A 150 20.81 4.46 -11.24
C MET A 150 20.68 5.33 -9.98
N ASN A 151 21.79 5.91 -9.53
CA ASN A 151 21.80 6.87 -8.43
C ASN A 151 21.00 8.14 -8.78
N GLU A 152 21.17 8.69 -9.99
CA GLU A 152 20.44 9.86 -10.47
C GLU A 152 18.93 9.62 -10.48
N LEU A 153 18.47 8.46 -10.96
CA LEU A 153 17.04 8.10 -10.93
C LEU A 153 16.49 8.05 -9.50
N ALA A 154 17.24 7.45 -8.57
CA ALA A 154 16.83 7.39 -7.17
C ALA A 154 16.86 8.78 -6.50
N GLU A 155 17.82 9.63 -6.88
CA GLU A 155 17.94 11.00 -6.39
C GLU A 155 16.74 11.85 -6.85
N ASN A 156 16.31 11.72 -8.10
CA ASN A 156 15.13 12.40 -8.64
C ASN A 156 13.84 11.96 -7.93
N TYR A 157 13.71 10.65 -7.65
CA TYR A 157 12.63 10.12 -6.84
C TYR A 157 12.63 10.73 -5.43
N TYR A 158 13.79 10.73 -4.75
CA TYR A 158 13.95 11.36 -3.42
C TYR A 158 13.56 12.84 -3.42
N ARG A 159 14.02 13.62 -4.41
CA ARG A 159 13.66 15.06 -4.51
C ARG A 159 12.15 15.24 -4.64
N SER A 160 11.50 14.42 -5.45
CA SER A 160 10.05 14.44 -5.64
C SER A 160 9.29 14.11 -4.36
N ILE A 161 9.75 13.12 -3.60
CA ILE A 161 9.17 12.75 -2.30
C ILE A 161 9.40 13.85 -1.27
N LYS A 162 10.60 14.44 -1.23
CA LYS A 162 10.91 15.55 -0.31
C LYS A 162 10.03 16.76 -0.55
N GLU A 163 9.91 17.20 -1.81
CA GLU A 163 9.05 18.33 -2.16
C GLU A 163 7.60 18.09 -1.74
N LYS A 164 7.06 16.90 -2.04
CA LYS A 164 5.69 16.53 -1.64
C LYS A 164 5.53 16.47 -0.12
N LYS A 165 6.51 15.93 0.60
CA LYS A 165 6.53 15.90 2.06
C LYS A 165 6.48 17.32 2.62
N ASP A 166 7.33 18.22 2.15
CA ASP A 166 7.40 19.61 2.61
C ASP A 166 6.06 20.36 2.36
N ILE A 167 5.41 20.13 1.21
CA ILE A 167 4.07 20.66 0.93
C ILE A 167 3.02 20.08 1.90
N LEU A 168 3.06 18.77 2.13
CA LEU A 168 2.09 18.08 2.99
C LEU A 168 2.24 18.46 4.47
N GLU A 169 3.44 18.80 4.93
CA GLU A 169 3.68 19.31 6.29
C GLU A 169 2.90 20.60 6.57
N SER A 170 2.75 21.47 5.57
CA SER A 170 1.93 22.68 5.68
C SER A 170 0.44 22.41 5.44
N TYR A 171 0.13 21.51 4.51
CA TYR A 171 -1.23 21.25 4.06
C TYR A 171 -2.07 20.44 5.06
N ILE A 172 -1.54 19.32 5.56
CA ILE A 172 -2.30 18.36 6.37
C ILE A 172 -2.83 19.00 7.66
N PRO A 173 -2.03 19.72 8.48
CA PRO A 173 -2.54 20.31 9.71
C PRO A 173 -3.66 21.33 9.47
N LYS A 174 -3.57 22.08 8.37
CA LYS A 174 -4.51 23.15 8.05
C LYS A 174 -5.81 22.64 7.43
N TYR A 175 -5.73 21.68 6.52
CA TYR A 175 -6.86 21.28 5.68
C TYR A 175 -7.41 19.89 5.98
N LEU A 176 -6.61 19.00 6.58
CA LEU A 176 -6.99 17.61 6.81
C LEU A 176 -7.08 17.21 8.29
N SER A 177 -6.81 18.11 9.23
CA SER A 177 -6.85 17.81 10.68
C SER A 177 -8.22 17.30 11.17
N ASN A 178 -9.31 17.75 10.54
CA ASN A 178 -10.69 17.40 10.91
C ASN A 178 -11.33 16.36 9.97
N ILE A 179 -10.56 15.76 9.05
CA ILE A 179 -11.13 14.81 8.10
C ILE A 179 -11.57 13.53 8.82
N LYS A 180 -12.85 13.18 8.66
CA LYS A 180 -13.37 11.91 9.16
C LYS A 180 -12.99 10.81 8.17
N LEU A 181 -12.03 9.98 8.54
CA LEU A 181 -11.68 8.81 7.74
C LEU A 181 -12.86 7.84 7.70
N LYS A 182 -13.30 7.48 6.50
CA LYS A 182 -14.29 6.40 6.34
C LYS A 182 -13.70 5.11 6.90
N LYS A 183 -14.53 4.33 7.59
CA LYS A 183 -14.15 2.97 7.98
C LYS A 183 -13.86 2.18 6.71
N ARG A 184 -12.61 1.76 6.53
CA ARG A 184 -12.20 0.90 5.42
C ARG A 184 -12.42 -0.53 5.87
N GLU A 185 -13.25 -1.28 5.16
CA GLU A 185 -13.41 -2.70 5.46
C GLU A 185 -12.22 -3.47 4.88
N PRO A 186 -11.50 -4.25 5.71
CA PRO A 186 -10.44 -5.12 5.20
C PRO A 186 -11.05 -6.14 4.26
N MET A 187 -10.44 -6.37 3.10
CA MET A 187 -11.09 -7.17 2.06
C MET A 187 -11.31 -8.63 2.48
N LEU A 188 -10.52 -9.11 3.44
CA LEU A 188 -10.66 -10.43 4.06
C LEU A 188 -12.03 -10.67 4.74
N SER A 189 -12.83 -9.63 5.04
CA SER A 189 -14.15 -9.79 5.65
C SER A 189 -15.29 -10.05 4.64
N SER A 190 -15.16 -9.61 3.39
CA SER A 190 -16.29 -9.51 2.43
C SER A 190 -16.21 -10.45 1.21
N PHE A 191 -15.14 -11.23 1.07
CA PHE A 191 -14.91 -12.16 -0.05
C PHE A 191 -15.84 -13.40 -0.11
N SER A 192 -16.85 -13.50 0.76
CA SER A 192 -17.71 -14.69 0.83
C SER A 192 -18.67 -14.89 -0.36
N ASN A 193 -18.85 -13.89 -1.24
CA ASN A 193 -20.05 -13.79 -2.09
C ASN A 193 -19.86 -13.89 -3.63
N THR A 194 -18.80 -14.53 -4.16
CA THR A 194 -18.62 -14.69 -5.63
C THR A 194 -18.80 -16.14 -6.11
N SER A 195 -19.36 -16.31 -7.32
CA SER A 195 -20.06 -17.52 -7.83
C SER A 195 -19.23 -18.53 -8.65
N ASN A 196 -17.88 -18.45 -8.68
CA ASN A 196 -17.04 -19.38 -9.46
C ASN A 196 -16.17 -20.31 -8.58
N ILE A 197 -16.52 -21.61 -8.54
CA ILE A 197 -16.09 -22.58 -7.49
C ILE A 197 -14.61 -23.01 -7.59
N LYS A 198 -14.01 -23.10 -8.78
CA LYS A 198 -12.65 -23.66 -8.96
C LYS A 198 -11.54 -22.65 -8.69
N LEU A 199 -11.74 -21.40 -9.10
CA LEU A 199 -10.86 -20.25 -8.77
C LEU A 199 -10.94 -19.91 -7.27
N LYS A 200 -12.14 -19.99 -6.67
CA LYS A 200 -12.39 -19.77 -5.23
C LYS A 200 -11.50 -20.64 -4.33
N LYS A 201 -11.22 -21.89 -4.68
CA LYS A 201 -10.39 -22.77 -3.83
C LYS A 201 -8.92 -22.35 -3.80
N GLN A 202 -8.35 -21.95 -4.93
CA GLN A 202 -6.94 -21.54 -5.01
C GLN A 202 -6.73 -20.13 -4.44
N GLU A 203 -7.66 -19.23 -4.70
CA GLU A 203 -7.65 -17.86 -4.16
C GLU A 203 -7.86 -17.87 -2.65
N ASN A 204 -8.86 -18.60 -2.14
CA ASN A 204 -9.06 -18.76 -0.70
C ASN A 204 -7.88 -19.43 -0.03
N ASP A 205 -7.14 -20.35 -0.68
CA ASP A 205 -5.94 -20.94 -0.09
C ASP A 205 -4.79 -19.93 0.03
N VAL A 206 -4.61 -19.03 -0.95
CA VAL A 206 -3.63 -17.94 -0.87
C VAL A 206 -4.03 -16.91 0.16
N ILE A 207 -5.29 -16.46 0.13
CA ILE A 207 -5.86 -15.52 1.12
C ILE A 207 -5.80 -16.13 2.51
N GLU A 208 -6.13 -17.42 2.68
CA GLU A 208 -6.04 -18.11 3.97
C GLU A 208 -4.59 -18.29 4.43
N LYS A 209 -3.63 -18.48 3.52
CA LYS A 209 -2.21 -18.50 3.88
C LYS A 209 -1.72 -17.12 4.35
N ILE A 210 -2.17 -16.05 3.70
CA ILE A 210 -1.90 -14.67 4.12
C ILE A 210 -2.63 -14.38 5.44
N ARG A 211 -3.89 -14.78 5.58
CA ARG A 211 -4.70 -14.69 6.80
C ARG A 211 -4.09 -15.48 7.94
N ARG A 212 -3.51 -16.66 7.72
CA ARG A 212 -2.79 -17.41 8.77
C ARG A 212 -1.55 -16.68 9.26
N ILE A 213 -0.98 -15.78 8.47
CA ILE A 213 0.06 -14.86 8.90
C ILE A 213 -0.56 -13.69 9.67
N GLU A 214 -1.71 -13.15 9.26
CA GLU A 214 -2.33 -11.96 9.86
C GLU A 214 -3.21 -12.23 11.09
N VAL A 215 -3.78 -13.42 11.17
CA VAL A 215 -4.76 -13.87 12.16
C VAL A 215 -4.16 -15.08 12.88
N ALA A 216 -3.23 -14.79 13.78
CA ALA A 216 -3.36 -15.41 15.09
C ALA A 216 -4.28 -14.47 15.87
N THR A 217 -5.58 -14.78 15.94
CA THR A 217 -6.47 -14.09 16.89
C THR A 217 -5.98 -14.47 18.28
N LEU A 218 -5.11 -13.65 18.87
CA LEU A 218 -4.58 -13.89 20.20
C LEU A 218 -5.51 -13.20 21.20
N LYS A 219 -6.24 -14.00 21.98
CA LYS A 219 -6.75 -13.51 23.27
C LYS A 219 -5.52 -13.11 24.10
N SER A 220 -5.63 -11.99 24.81
CA SER A 220 -4.54 -11.16 25.37
C SER A 220 -3.45 -11.87 26.18
N ASP A 221 -3.63 -13.13 26.57
CA ASP A 221 -2.71 -13.83 27.49
C ASP A 221 -2.04 -15.10 26.94
N ASP A 222 -2.20 -15.45 25.66
CA ASP A 222 -1.72 -16.76 25.18
C ASP A 222 -0.24 -16.77 24.72
N THR A 223 0.65 -16.80 25.71
CA THR A 223 2.10 -16.97 25.55
C THR A 223 2.46 -18.22 24.71
N SER A 224 1.59 -19.24 24.71
CA SER A 224 1.79 -20.47 23.94
C SER A 224 1.53 -20.28 22.44
N ALA A 225 0.57 -19.43 22.08
CA ALA A 225 0.25 -19.10 20.70
C ALA A 225 1.30 -18.18 20.06
N ILE A 226 1.94 -17.29 20.82
CA ILE A 226 3.13 -16.54 20.37
C ILE A 226 4.30 -17.51 20.09
N LYS A 227 4.50 -18.52 20.96
CA LYS A 227 5.55 -19.55 20.79
C LYS A 227 5.29 -20.42 19.55
N GLN A 228 4.03 -20.76 19.28
CA GLN A 228 3.62 -21.50 18.09
C GLN A 228 3.77 -20.67 16.81
N ALA A 229 3.37 -19.39 16.81
CA ALA A 229 3.58 -18.48 15.69
C ALA A 229 5.07 -18.29 15.34
N LYS A 230 5.94 -18.23 16.37
CA LYS A 230 7.41 -18.24 16.20
C LYS A 230 7.92 -19.56 15.60
N LYS A 231 7.40 -20.71 16.06
CA LYS A 231 7.73 -22.04 15.52
C LYS A 231 7.31 -22.18 14.05
N ASP A 232 6.15 -21.62 13.69
CA ASP A 232 5.59 -21.64 12.34
C ASP A 232 6.20 -20.57 11.41
N LYS A 233 7.20 -19.80 11.88
CA LYS A 233 7.91 -18.75 11.15
C LYS A 233 7.00 -17.67 10.54
N LYS A 234 5.93 -17.32 11.25
CA LYS A 234 5.04 -16.22 10.84
C LYS A 234 5.79 -14.89 11.04
N ALA A 235 5.82 -14.03 10.03
CA ALA A 235 6.63 -12.80 10.04
C ALA A 235 5.97 -11.65 10.82
N ILE A 236 4.65 -11.68 10.96
CA ILE A 236 3.88 -10.61 11.58
C ILE A 236 2.78 -11.26 12.40
N ILE A 237 2.51 -10.74 13.59
CA ILE A 237 1.42 -11.16 14.48
C ILE A 237 0.60 -9.91 14.76
N SER A 238 -0.61 -9.80 14.22
CA SER A 238 -1.54 -8.74 14.61
C SER A 238 -2.40 -9.23 15.78
N ILE A 239 -2.44 -8.46 16.87
CA ILE A 239 -3.26 -8.73 18.05
C ILE A 239 -4.51 -7.87 17.94
N TYR A 240 -5.66 -8.51 18.11
CA TYR A 240 -6.97 -7.89 18.07
C TYR A 240 -7.69 -8.18 19.38
N ASN A 241 -8.33 -7.16 19.95
CA ASN A 241 -9.20 -7.30 21.10
C ASN A 241 -10.65 -7.45 20.63
N LYS A 242 -11.41 -8.32 21.30
CA LYS A 242 -12.85 -8.48 21.09
C LYS A 242 -13.52 -8.02 22.38
N ASN A 243 -14.21 -6.89 22.32
CA ASN A 243 -15.03 -6.41 23.42
C ASN A 243 -16.36 -7.19 23.49
N ASP A 244 -17.11 -6.98 24.57
CA ASP A 244 -18.33 -7.74 24.90
C ASP A 244 -19.46 -7.54 23.86
N GLU A 245 -19.36 -6.52 23.02
CA GLU A 245 -20.28 -6.24 21.89
C GLU A 245 -19.84 -6.92 20.58
N GLU A 246 -18.93 -7.88 20.64
CA GLU A 246 -18.32 -8.58 19.51
C GLU A 246 -17.56 -7.69 18.51
N THR A 247 -17.29 -6.44 18.85
CA THR A 247 -16.52 -5.53 18.01
C THR A 247 -15.04 -5.91 18.09
N ILE A 248 -14.44 -6.20 16.93
CA ILE A 248 -13.02 -6.53 16.83
C ILE A 248 -12.25 -5.22 16.63
N THR A 249 -11.38 -4.87 17.57
CA THR A 249 -10.48 -3.72 17.48
C THR A 249 -9.04 -4.20 17.37
N HIS A 250 -8.28 -3.59 16.48
CA HIS A 250 -6.83 -3.84 16.42
C HIS A 250 -6.18 -3.24 17.67
N GLU A 251 -5.40 -4.04 18.39
CA GLU A 251 -4.70 -3.59 19.60
C GLU A 251 -3.26 -3.22 19.27
N LYS A 252 -2.52 -4.13 18.63
CA LYS A 252 -1.12 -3.92 18.26
C LYS A 252 -0.64 -4.96 17.25
N THR A 253 0.35 -4.59 16.46
CA THR A 253 1.06 -5.53 15.58
C THR A 253 2.43 -5.84 16.18
N ILE A 254 2.68 -7.11 16.49
CA ILE A 254 4.01 -7.64 16.81
C ILE A 254 4.63 -8.13 15.50
N THR A 255 5.55 -7.35 14.97
CA THR A 255 6.44 -7.85 13.92
C THR A 255 7.44 -8.80 14.58
N LEU A 256 7.29 -10.10 14.33
CA LEU A 256 8.37 -11.03 14.63
C LEU A 256 9.48 -10.66 13.66
N GLN A 257 10.58 -10.08 14.18
CA GLN A 257 11.75 -9.63 13.41
C GLN A 257 11.82 -10.36 12.08
N PRO A 258 11.67 -9.67 10.92
CA PRO A 258 11.78 -10.35 9.65
C PRO A 258 13.11 -11.10 9.68
N PHE A 259 13.08 -12.40 9.37
CA PHE A 259 14.26 -13.25 9.32
C PHE A 259 15.22 -12.73 8.24
N TYR A 260 15.95 -11.67 8.56
CA TYR A 260 17.24 -11.32 8.01
C TYR A 260 18.26 -11.78 9.04
N THR A 261 18.38 -13.09 9.18
CA THR A 261 19.54 -13.72 9.79
C THR A 261 19.85 -15.01 9.03
N ASN A 262 21.02 -14.96 8.38
CA ASN A 262 21.85 -16.04 7.84
C ASN A 262 21.34 -16.62 6.50
N LYS A 263 22.03 -16.50 5.36
CA LYS A 263 23.45 -16.26 5.04
C LYS A 263 23.58 -15.22 3.95
#